data_AF-A0A562JK62-F1
#
_entry.id   AF-A0A562JK62-F1
#
_cell.length_a   1.000
_cell.length_b   1.000
_cell.length_c   1.000
_cell.angle_alpha   90.00
_cell.angle_beta   90.00
_cell.angle_gamma   90.00
#
_symmetry.space_group_name_H-M   'P 1'
#
loop_
_entity.id
_entity.type
_entity.pdbx_description
1 polymer ?
#
loop_
_entity_poly.entity_id
_entity_poly.type
_entity_poly.pdbx_seq_one_letter_code
_entity_poly.pdbx_strand_id
1 'polypeptide(L)' 'MKKPMIGIVPLYDEIKESYWMLPGYMEGIERAGGIKVLEHML' A
#
# COMPACT_ATOMS: atom_id res chain seq x y z
N MET A 1 -18.78 -3.22 -12.76
CA MET A 1 -17.58 -2.34 -12.91
C MET A 1 -16.37 -3.09 -12.39
N LYS A 2 -15.21 -2.97 -13.05
CA LYS A 2 -13.95 -3.52 -12.53
C LYS A 2 -13.52 -2.68 -11.33
N LYS A 3 -13.13 -3.30 -10.21
CA LYS A 3 -12.60 -2.57 -9.05
C LYS A 3 -11.30 -1.85 -9.46
N PRO A 4 -11.08 -0.59 -9.06
CA PRO A 4 -9.84 0.12 -9.36
C PRO A 4 -8.68 -0.55 -8.64
N MET A 5 -7.55 -0.69 -9.34
CA MET A 5 -6.28 -1.13 -8.75
C MET A 5 -5.51 0.09 -8.31
N ILE A 6 -5.07 0.10 -7.05
CA ILE A 6 -4.37 1.22 -6.42
C ILE A 6 -2.96 0.73 -6.08
N GLY A 7 -1.98 1.27 -6.79
CA GLY A 7 -0.56 1.07 -6.52
C GLY A 7 -0.13 1.89 -5.32
N ILE A 8 0.73 1.30 -4.48
CA ILE A 8 1.18 1.89 -3.22
C ILE A 8 2.68 1.78 -3.15
N VAL A 9 3.32 2.93 -2.95
CA VAL A 9 4.77 3.05 -2.75
C VAL A 9 5.00 3.32 -1.25
N PRO A 10 5.39 2.30 -0.47
CA PRO A 10 5.69 2.49 0.94
C PRO A 10 6.97 3.31 1.13
N LEU A 11 7.12 3.91 2.31
CA LEU A 11 8.41 4.46 2.72
C LEU A 11 9.33 3.29 3.09
N TYR A 12 10.63 3.43 2.85
CA TYR A 12 11.64 2.48 3.34
C TYR A 12 12.45 3.15 4.45
N ASP A 13 12.57 2.46 5.58
CA ASP A 13 13.44 2.84 6.68
C ASP A 13 14.73 2.02 6.58
N GLU A 14 15.83 2.68 6.23
CA GLU A 14 17.16 2.06 6.05
C GLU A 14 17.76 1.56 7.36
N ILE A 15 17.44 2.19 8.51
CA ILE A 15 18.00 1.79 9.81
C ILE A 15 17.31 0.52 10.31
N LYS A 16 16.01 0.40 10.05
CA LYS A 16 15.19 -0.76 10.43
C LYS A 16 15.07 -1.81 9.35
N GLU A 17 15.63 -1.55 8.16
CA GLU A 17 15.49 -2.37 6.95
C GLU A 17 14.03 -2.79 6.69
N SER A 18 13.10 -1.85 6.77
CA SER A 18 11.66 -2.16 6.75
C SER A 18 10.82 -1.16 5.95
N TYR A 19 9.71 -1.65 5.41
CA TYR A 19 8.70 -0.82 4.75
C TYR A 19 7.71 -0.26 5.76
N TRP A 20 7.42 1.04 5.62
CA TRP A 20 6.54 1.79 6.49
C TRP A 20 5.36 2.36 5.74
N MET A 21 4.20 2.20 6.37
CA MET A 21 2.90 2.67 5.92
C MET A 21 2.10 3.09 7.15
N LEU A 22 1.21 4.07 6.99
CA LEU A 22 0.28 4.45 8.05
C LEU A 22 -0.66 3.28 8.36
N PRO A 23 -0.82 2.86 9.63
CA PRO A 23 -1.79 1.84 9.99
C PRO A 23 -3.20 2.23 9.53
N GLY A 24 -3.94 1.28 8.94
CA GLY A 24 -5.29 1.55 8.43
C GLY A 24 -5.36 2.03 6.98
N TYR A 25 -4.23 2.37 6.34
CA TYR A 25 -4.23 2.89 4.96
C TYR A 25 -4.73 1.84 3.95
N MET A 26 -4.28 0.60 4.11
CA MET A 26 -4.67 -0.53 3.25
C MET A 26 -6.16 -0.86 3.39
N GLU A 27 -6.64 -0.86 4.63
CA GLU A 27 -8.03 -1.10 5.00
C GLU A 27 -8.93 0.02 4.46
N GLY A 28 -8.44 1.26 4.44
CA GLY A 28 -9.12 2.39 3.81
C GLY A 28 -9.39 2.17 2.32
N ILE A 29 -8.39 1.67 1.59
CA ILE A 29 -8.53 1.35 0.16
C ILE A 29 -9.57 0.25 -0.07
N GLU A 30 -9.55 -0.81 0.74
CA GLU A 30 -10.53 -1.90 0.63
C GLU A 30 -11.95 -1.44 0.94
N ARG A 31 -12.12 -0.64 2.00
CA ARG A 31 -13.41 -0.05 2.39
C ARG A 31 -13.97 0.87 1.32
N ALA A 32 -13.11 1.53 0.55
CA ALA A 32 -13.49 2.35 -0.61
C ALA A 32 -13.80 1.51 -1.87
N GLY A 33 -13.64 0.18 -1.83
CA GLY A 33 -13.91 -0.73 -2.94
C GLY A 33 -12.74 -0.94 -3.90
N GLY A 34 -11.54 -0.46 -3.55
CA GLY A 34 -10.32 -0.63 -4.33
C GLY A 34 -9.60 -1.96 -4.08
N ILE A 35 -8.70 -2.32 -5.00
CA ILE A 35 -7.75 -3.42 -4.85
C ILE A 35 -6.37 -2.80 -4.63
N LYS A 36 -5.82 -3.00 -3.44
CA LYS A 36 -4.48 -2.54 -3.07
C LYS A 36 -3.37 -3.42 -3.67
N VAL A 37 -2.33 -2.80 -4.19
CA VAL A 37 -1.11 -3.47 -4.68
C VAL A 37 0.10 -2.75 -4.10
N LEU A 38 0.92 -3.47 -3.35
CA LEU A 38 2.20 -2.96 -2.86
C LEU A 38 3.24 -3.12 -3.97
N GLU A 39 3.88 -2.03 -4.32
CA GLU A 39 5.01 -2.04 -5.23
C GLU A 39 6.32 -2.10 -4.44
N HIS A 40 7.16 -3.07 -4.79
CA HIS A 40 8.51 -3.21 -4.28
C HIS A 40 9.46 -3.02 -5.46
N MET A 41 10.21 -1.91 -5.48
CA MET A 41 11.32 -1.78 -6.43
C MET A 41 12.41 -2.75 -5.98
N LEU A 42 12.72 -3.73 -6.85
CA LEU A 42 13.78 -4.72 -6.71
C LEU A 42 15.18 -4.08 -6.70
#